data_AF-A0A3N6AEJ5-F1
#
_entry.id   AF-A0A3N6AEJ5-F1
#
_cell.length_a   1.000
_cell.length_b   1.000
_cell.length_c   1.000
_cell.angle_alpha   90.00
_cell.angle_beta   90.00
_cell.angle_gamma   90.00
#
_symmetry.space_group_name_H-M   'P 1'
#
loop_
_entity.id
_entity.type
_entity.pdbx_description
1 polymer ?
#
loop_
_entity_poly.entity_id
_entity_poly.type
_entity_poly.pdbx_seq_one_letter_code
_entity_poly.pdbx_strand_id
1 'polypeptide(L)'
;MRAARPVGAGSGLAATSSESIAALRLAYKRSPAPVKDDQTYYDRLQMYKGEKTPEDLLRSGGDAVTVATLAYGVGNWYLYTGGEDEAKAVFERIVTGPNWMPFGFIAAEAELARMRK
;
A
#
# COMPACT_ATOMS: atom_id res chain seq x y z
N MET A 1 9.56 -60.76 32.70
CA MET A 1 9.33 -60.78 31.24
C MET A 1 8.21 -59.77 30.93
N ARG A 2 8.54 -58.54 30.55
CA ARG A 2 7.59 -57.46 30.24
C ARG A 2 7.90 -56.96 28.83
N ALA A 3 6.89 -56.98 27.96
CA ALA A 3 7.02 -56.72 26.53
C ALA A 3 7.47 -55.28 26.23
N ALA A 4 8.36 -55.14 25.24
CA ALA A 4 8.80 -53.88 24.68
C ALA A 4 7.65 -53.20 23.92
N ARG A 5 7.47 -51.89 24.13
CA ARG A 5 6.59 -51.04 23.29
C ARG A 5 7.36 -50.55 22.06
N PRO A 6 6.75 -50.52 20.86
CA PRO A 6 7.44 -50.04 19.68
C PRO A 6 7.58 -48.52 19.74
N VAL A 7 8.76 -48.04 19.37
CA VAL A 7 9.07 -46.63 19.14
C VAL A 7 8.31 -46.19 17.89
N GLY A 8 7.35 -45.27 18.06
CA GLY A 8 6.64 -44.65 16.95
C GLY A 8 7.61 -43.89 16.06
N ALA A 9 7.68 -44.29 14.80
CA ALA A 9 8.43 -43.61 13.76
C ALA A 9 8.00 -42.14 13.68
N GLY A 10 8.99 -41.24 13.81
CA GLY A 10 8.80 -39.83 13.51
C GLY A 10 8.51 -39.65 12.03
N SER A 11 7.23 -39.48 11.68
CA SER A 11 6.85 -38.94 10.39
C SER A 11 7.04 -37.43 10.45
N GLY A 12 8.21 -36.95 10.01
CA GLY A 12 8.41 -35.55 9.67
C GLY A 12 7.38 -35.17 8.63
N LEU A 13 6.38 -34.38 9.02
CA LEU A 13 5.32 -33.91 8.14
C LEU A 13 5.93 -32.84 7.23
N ALA A 14 6.42 -33.23 6.06
CA ALA A 14 6.67 -32.31 4.97
C ALA A 14 5.29 -31.84 4.45
N ALA A 15 4.76 -30.79 5.07
CA ALA A 15 3.51 -30.18 4.64
C ALA A 15 3.63 -29.80 3.16
N THR A 16 2.63 -30.17 2.37
CA THR A 16 2.55 -29.80 0.96
C THR A 16 2.57 -28.28 0.80
N SER A 17 2.96 -27.74 -0.36
CA SER A 17 2.95 -26.29 -0.62
C SER A 17 1.56 -25.67 -0.36
N SER A 18 0.49 -26.43 -0.60
CA SER A 18 -0.89 -26.03 -0.31
C SER A 18 -1.20 -25.94 1.19
N GLU A 19 -0.77 -26.93 1.98
CA GLU A 19 -0.92 -26.92 3.44
C GLU A 19 -0.07 -25.83 4.10
N SER A 20 1.13 -25.58 3.56
CA SER A 20 2.01 -24.50 4.00
C SER A 20 1.38 -23.12 3.76
N ILE A 21 0.72 -22.92 2.62
CA ILE A 21 -0.04 -21.68 2.31
C ILE A 21 -1.26 -21.53 3.22
N ALA A 22 -1.98 -22.63 3.51
CA ALA A 22 -3.12 -22.60 4.43
C ALA A 22 -2.70 -22.26 5.87
N ALA A 23 -1.58 -22.83 6.34
CA ALA A 23 -0.99 -22.53 7.63
C ALA A 23 -0.53 -21.07 7.73
N LEU A 24 0.11 -20.54 6.68
CA LEU A 24 0.50 -19.12 6.61
C LEU A 24 -0.71 -18.18 6.67
N ARG A 25 -1.80 -18.49 5.95
CA ARG A 25 -3.04 -17.70 6.00
C ARG A 25 -3.68 -17.70 7.39
N LEU A 26 -3.66 -18.85 8.07
CA LEU A 26 -4.22 -18.97 9.42
C LEU A 26 -3.35 -18.23 10.46
N ALA A 27 -2.03 -18.29 10.33
CA ALA A 27 -1.10 -17.54 11.16
C ALA A 27 -1.30 -16.02 10.97
N TYR A 28 -1.45 -15.56 9.72
CA TYR A 28 -1.77 -14.17 9.39
C TYR A 28 -3.07 -13.68 10.04
N LYS A 29 -4.15 -14.47 9.95
CA LYS A 29 -5.44 -14.15 10.58
C LYS A 29 -5.38 -14.07 12.12
N ARG A 30 -4.39 -14.72 12.74
CA ARG A 30 -4.19 -14.74 14.20
C ARG A 30 -3.19 -13.70 14.69
N SER A 31 -2.56 -12.93 13.79
CA SER A 31 -1.65 -11.86 14.21
C SER A 31 -2.38 -10.82 15.05
N PRO A 32 -1.86 -10.47 16.25
CA PRO A 32 -2.54 -9.59 17.21
C PRO A 32 -2.55 -8.12 16.81
N ALA A 33 -1.73 -7.74 15.83
CA ALA A 33 -1.86 -6.45 15.16
C ALA A 33 -2.68 -6.68 13.87
N PRO A 34 -3.81 -5.98 13.66
CA PRO A 34 -4.36 -5.92 12.32
C PRO A 34 -3.23 -5.35 11.46
N VAL A 35 -2.80 -6.10 10.44
CA VAL A 35 -2.27 -5.44 9.25
C VAL A 35 -3.42 -4.52 8.86
N LYS A 36 -3.24 -3.21 9.06
CA LYS A 36 -4.13 -2.25 8.44
C LYS A 36 -4.02 -2.62 6.97
N ASP A 37 -5.07 -3.22 6.41
CA ASP A 37 -5.24 -3.28 4.97
C ASP A 37 -5.11 -1.82 4.54
N ASP A 38 -3.94 -1.49 4.01
CA ASP A 38 -3.54 -0.11 3.80
C ASP A 38 -4.26 0.30 2.52
N GLN A 39 -5.56 0.60 2.67
CA GLN A 39 -6.53 0.85 1.59
C GLN A 39 -5.97 1.88 0.61
N THR A 40 -5.19 2.82 1.13
CA THR A 40 -4.39 3.81 0.42
C THR A 40 -3.43 3.23 -0.62
N TYR A 41 -2.74 2.14 -0.29
CA TYR A 41 -1.84 1.44 -1.21
C TYR A 41 -2.62 0.57 -2.17
N TYR A 42 -3.64 -0.13 -1.68
CA TYR A 42 -4.51 -0.94 -2.55
C TYR A 42 -5.18 -0.08 -3.63
N ASP A 43 -5.73 1.07 -3.26
CA ASP A 43 -6.40 1.98 -4.20
C ASP A 43 -5.44 2.53 -5.27
N ARG A 44 -4.18 2.83 -4.91
CA ARG A 44 -3.14 3.20 -5.88
C ARG A 44 -2.82 2.07 -6.83
N LEU A 45 -2.71 0.83 -6.35
CA LEU A 45 -2.53 -0.32 -7.23
C LEU A 45 -3.69 -0.49 -8.21
N GLN A 46 -4.93 -0.28 -7.75
CA GLN A 46 -6.10 -0.33 -8.62
C GLN A 46 -6.11 0.82 -9.64
N MET A 47 -5.63 2.01 -9.28
CA MET A 47 -5.42 3.10 -10.23
C MET A 47 -4.38 2.73 -11.30
N TYR A 48 -3.24 2.16 -10.91
CA TYR A 48 -2.20 1.76 -11.86
C TYR A 48 -2.64 0.66 -12.84
N LYS A 49 -3.59 -0.18 -12.44
CA LYS A 49 -4.22 -1.17 -13.34
C LYS A 49 -5.31 -0.58 -14.25
N GLY A 50 -5.72 0.67 -14.03
CA GLY A 50 -6.86 1.29 -14.71
C GLY A 50 -8.23 0.87 -14.14
N GLU A 51 -8.27 0.20 -12.99
CA GLU A 51 -9.51 -0.19 -12.30
C GLU A 51 -10.11 0.96 -11.46
N LYS A 52 -9.30 1.97 -11.11
CA LYS A 52 -9.73 3.23 -10.50
C LYS A 52 -9.19 4.41 -11.29
N THR A 53 -9.92 5.51 -11.28
CA THR A 53 -9.47 6.78 -11.87
C THR A 53 -8.63 7.58 -10.87
N PRO A 54 -7.72 8.47 -11.32
CA PRO A 54 -7.08 9.46 -10.46
C PRO A 54 -8.08 10.23 -9.58
N GLU A 55 -9.23 10.59 -10.16
CA GLU A 55 -10.30 11.32 -9.48
C GLU A 55 -10.93 10.51 -8.35
N ASP A 56 -11.00 9.18 -8.46
CA ASP A 56 -11.50 8.32 -7.38
C ASP A 56 -10.61 8.39 -6.15
N LEU A 57 -9.29 8.47 -6.35
CA LEU A 57 -8.33 8.61 -5.26
C LEU A 57 -8.36 10.02 -4.67
N LEU A 58 -8.44 11.06 -5.51
CA LEU A 58 -8.54 12.45 -5.05
C LEU A 58 -9.84 12.73 -4.29
N ARG A 59 -10.88 11.92 -4.48
CA ARG A 59 -12.18 12.02 -3.79
C ARG A 59 -12.33 11.09 -2.58
N SER A 60 -11.36 10.22 -2.28
CA SER A 60 -11.50 9.21 -1.21
C SER A 60 -11.67 9.83 0.18
N GLY A 61 -11.21 11.07 0.38
CA GLY A 61 -11.17 11.73 1.68
C GLY A 61 -10.22 11.03 2.65
N GLY A 62 -10.33 11.39 3.93
CA GLY A 62 -9.48 10.85 5.01
C GLY A 62 -8.81 11.95 5.83
N ASP A 63 -7.90 11.55 6.69
CA ASP A 63 -7.04 12.50 7.41
C ASP A 63 -6.02 13.17 6.46
N ALA A 64 -5.34 14.20 6.97
CA ALA A 64 -4.36 14.96 6.20
C ALA A 64 -3.27 14.10 5.56
N VAL A 65 -2.84 13.04 6.26
CA VAL A 65 -1.78 12.14 5.79
C VAL A 65 -2.28 11.27 4.64
N THR A 66 -3.48 10.71 4.78
CA THR A 66 -4.16 9.89 3.77
C THR A 66 -4.38 10.69 2.49
N VAL A 67 -4.96 11.88 2.62
CA VAL A 67 -5.23 12.78 1.48
C VAL A 67 -3.94 13.14 0.76
N ALA A 68 -2.90 13.56 1.47
CA ALA A 68 -1.63 13.91 0.86
C ALA A 68 -0.92 12.70 0.21
N THR A 69 -1.06 11.51 0.80
CA THR A 69 -0.46 10.28 0.27
C THR A 69 -1.10 9.84 -1.05
N LEU A 70 -2.43 9.88 -1.13
CA LEU A 70 -3.16 9.55 -2.35
C LEU A 70 -2.94 10.60 -3.43
N ALA A 71 -3.07 11.88 -3.07
CA ALA A 71 -2.86 12.97 -4.01
C ALA A 71 -1.44 12.98 -4.56
N TYR A 72 -0.41 12.77 -3.73
CA TYR A 72 0.96 12.67 -4.22
C TYR A 72 1.14 11.47 -5.17
N GLY A 73 0.56 10.31 -4.83
CA GLY A 73 0.58 9.15 -5.72
C GLY A 73 -0.04 9.42 -7.08
N VAL A 74 -1.17 10.15 -7.11
CA VAL A 74 -1.83 10.60 -8.34
C VAL A 74 -0.95 11.56 -9.14
N GLY A 75 -0.41 12.60 -8.51
CA GLY A 75 0.47 13.56 -9.19
C GLY A 75 1.74 12.90 -9.74
N ASN A 76 2.32 11.98 -9.00
CA ASN A 76 3.48 11.22 -9.44
C ASN A 76 3.15 10.31 -10.64
N TRP A 77 1.98 9.68 -10.64
CA TRP A 77 1.53 8.89 -11.78
C TRP A 77 1.35 9.74 -13.04
N TYR A 78 0.72 10.91 -12.92
CA TYR A 78 0.61 11.86 -14.03
C TYR A 78 1.98 12.25 -14.59
N LEU A 79 2.98 12.55 -13.74
CA LEU A 79 4.35 12.82 -14.20
C LEU A 79 4.93 11.68 -15.04
N TYR A 80 4.86 10.45 -14.54
CA TYR A 80 5.44 9.30 -15.22
C TYR A 80 4.69 8.88 -16.48
N THR A 81 3.44 9.31 -16.63
CA THR A 81 2.61 9.04 -17.81
C THR A 81 2.54 10.21 -18.80
N GLY A 82 3.27 11.31 -18.53
CA GLY A 82 3.39 12.46 -19.42
C GLY A 82 2.34 13.57 -19.22
N GLY A 83 1.49 13.47 -18.19
CA GLY A 83 0.53 14.50 -17.79
C GLY A 83 1.15 15.55 -16.86
N GLU A 84 2.10 16.33 -17.36
CA GLU A 84 2.85 17.27 -16.51
C GLU A 84 1.96 18.38 -15.92
N ASP A 85 1.00 18.90 -16.69
CA ASP A 85 0.07 19.94 -16.25
C ASP A 85 -0.86 19.42 -15.14
N GLU A 86 -1.39 18.21 -15.29
CA GLU A 86 -2.22 17.54 -14.27
C GLU A 86 -1.43 17.26 -13.01
N ALA A 87 -0.20 16.77 -13.15
CA ALA A 87 0.68 16.53 -12.02
C ALA A 87 0.95 17.81 -11.23
N LYS A 88 1.31 18.88 -11.94
CA LYS A 88 1.56 20.21 -11.35
C LYS A 88 0.33 20.70 -10.59
N ALA A 89 -0.86 20.64 -11.20
CA ALA A 89 -2.10 21.06 -10.55
C ALA A 89 -2.37 20.27 -9.25
N VAL A 90 -2.12 18.96 -9.25
CA VAL A 90 -2.26 18.12 -8.06
C VAL A 90 -1.24 18.51 -6.98
N PHE A 91 0.03 18.71 -7.34
CA PHE A 91 1.05 19.11 -6.38
C PHE A 91 0.77 20.51 -5.79
N GLU A 92 0.35 21.46 -6.62
CA GLU A 92 -0.05 22.81 -6.16
C GLU A 92 -1.20 22.74 -5.16
N ARG A 93 -2.18 21.86 -5.40
CA ARG A 93 -3.27 21.62 -4.45
C ARG A 93 -2.80 21.02 -3.13
N ILE A 94 -1.80 20.14 -3.14
CA ILE A 94 -1.23 19.58 -1.91
C ILE A 94 -0.54 20.69 -1.09
N VAL A 95 0.32 21.50 -1.73
CA VAL A 95 1.15 22.49 -1.02
C VAL A 95 0.38 23.73 -0.57
N THR A 96 -0.76 24.01 -1.21
CA THR A 96 -1.70 25.07 -0.79
C THR A 96 -2.74 24.57 0.23
N GLY A 97 -2.74 23.27 0.54
CA GLY A 97 -3.62 22.66 1.52
C GLY A 97 -3.29 23.09 2.96
N PRO A 98 -4.22 22.89 3.91
CA PRO A 98 -4.07 23.37 5.29
C PRO A 98 -3.04 22.59 6.13
N ASN A 99 -2.47 21.49 5.62
CA ASN A 99 -1.61 20.59 6.37
C ASN A 99 -0.23 20.43 5.71
N TRP A 100 0.80 21.00 6.34
CA TRP A 100 2.19 20.94 5.88
C TRP A 100 2.94 19.68 6.34
N MET A 101 2.42 18.98 7.36
CA MET A 101 3.12 17.90 8.05
C MET A 101 3.24 16.55 7.29
N PRO A 102 2.33 16.16 6.38
CA PRO A 102 2.45 14.89 5.66
C PRO A 102 3.66 14.84 4.71
N PHE A 103 4.31 13.68 4.57
CA PHE A 103 5.40 13.51 3.61
C PHE A 103 4.99 13.78 2.15
N GLY A 104 3.72 13.54 1.80
CA GLY A 104 3.18 13.90 0.48
C GLY A 104 3.27 15.41 0.18
N PHE A 105 3.23 16.26 1.21
CA PHE A 105 3.45 17.70 1.08
C PHE A 105 4.89 18.02 0.68
N ILE A 106 5.85 17.53 1.45
CA ILE A 106 7.28 17.77 1.20
C ILE A 106 7.69 17.25 -0.19
N ALA A 107 7.17 16.09 -0.58
CA ALA A 107 7.44 15.51 -1.88
C ALA A 107 6.82 16.36 -3.02
N ALA A 108 5.60 16.86 -2.85
CA ALA A 108 4.98 17.77 -3.81
C ALA A 108 5.75 19.09 -3.96
N GLU A 109 6.24 19.69 -2.86
CA GLU A 109 7.11 20.87 -2.92
C GLU A 109 8.38 20.60 -3.72
N ALA A 110 9.01 19.43 -3.49
CA ALA A 110 10.22 19.05 -4.21
C ALA A 110 9.97 18.87 -5.72
N GLU A 111 8.84 18.30 -6.13
CA GLU A 111 8.48 18.21 -7.55
C GLU A 111 8.21 19.57 -8.17
N LEU A 112 7.43 20.43 -7.49
CA LEU A 112 7.18 21.79 -7.97
C LEU A 112 8.45 22.63 -8.08
N ALA A 113 9.45 22.39 -7.23
CA ALA A 113 10.75 23.05 -7.33
C ALA A 113 11.56 22.53 -8.55
N ARG A 114 11.43 21.25 -8.91
CA ARG A 114 12.06 20.67 -10.11
C ARG A 114 11.44 21.20 -11.40
N MET A 115 10.12 21.34 -11.45
CA MET A 115 9.37 21.83 -12.62
C MET A 115 9.62 23.30 -12.98
N ARG A 116 10.24 24.09 -12.10
CA ARG A 116 10.52 25.52 -12.32
C ARG A 116 11.85 25.77 -13.04
N LYS A 117 12.64 24.72 -13.29
CA LYS A 117 13.95 24.81 -13.94
C LYS A 117 13.82 24.63 -15.43
#